data_AF-A0A4Q4YES1-F1
#
_entry.id   AF-A0A4Q4YES1-F1
#
_cell.length_a   1.000
_cell.length_b   1.000
_cell.length_c   1.000
_cell.angle_alpha   90.00
_cell.angle_beta   90.00
_cell.angle_gamma   90.00
#
_symmetry.space_group_name_H-M   'P 1'
#
loop_
_entity.id
_entity.type
_entity.pdbx_description
1 polymer ?
#
loop_
_entity_poly.entity_id
_entity_poly.type
_entity_poly.pdbx_seq_one_letter_code
_entity_poly.pdbx_strand_id
1 'polypeptide(L)'
;MGPIASIFSARDTEYRDLRAKAVAPLFAPAQVRSEDGPNGVIGRCVAEFVHQLSELRKARVRTDILDLSARLSIDVITAYLLGKRYGGLSENKHLTLEERQSESAKLSANHWVHAVVSWARFSLLPNPIFRLVYPIYQHMNSSDEVTESFAKINRYAQEVMRAVAAAKSKKPYYYHERLLQAGVSPEETTAQSQAIIFAGADSTAVMLVTCRN
;
A
#
# COMPACT_ATOMS: atom_id res chain seq x y z
N MET A 1 -0.24 -10.98 9.30
CA MET A 1 -1.44 -11.31 8.50
C MET A 1 -2.14 -12.48 9.20
N GLY A 2 -3.43 -12.35 9.51
CA GLY A 2 -4.18 -13.32 10.34
C GLY A 2 -4.51 -14.64 9.62
N PRO A 3 -5.44 -15.46 10.14
CA PRO A 3 -5.80 -16.78 9.58
C PRO A 3 -6.54 -16.71 8.22
N ILE A 4 -6.80 -15.51 7.71
CA ILE A 4 -7.56 -15.28 6.49
C ILE A 4 -6.61 -15.37 5.28
N ALA A 5 -6.86 -16.33 4.39
CA ALA A 5 -6.14 -16.45 3.13
C ALA A 5 -6.52 -15.28 2.20
N SER A 6 -5.54 -14.72 1.50
CA SER A 6 -5.75 -13.71 0.47
C SER A 6 -5.68 -14.35 -0.92
N ILE A 7 -6.03 -13.61 -1.97
CA ILE A 7 -5.80 -14.03 -3.36
C ILE A 7 -4.33 -14.41 -3.65
N PHE A 8 -3.40 -13.84 -2.88
CA PHE A 8 -1.96 -14.06 -3.02
C PHE A 8 -1.43 -15.26 -2.21
N SER A 9 -2.19 -15.74 -1.22
CA SER A 9 -1.76 -16.83 -0.31
C SER A 9 -2.63 -18.09 -0.36
N ALA A 10 -3.81 -18.02 -0.97
CA ALA A 10 -4.66 -19.19 -1.19
C ALA A 10 -4.03 -20.16 -2.20
N ARG A 11 -4.20 -21.47 -1.98
CA ARG A 11 -3.78 -22.54 -2.91
C ARG A 11 -4.95 -23.11 -3.72
N ASP A 12 -6.18 -22.89 -3.23
CA ASP A 12 -7.40 -23.31 -3.91
C ASP A 12 -7.69 -22.41 -5.11
N THR A 13 -7.93 -23.05 -6.26
CA THR A 13 -8.15 -22.37 -7.54
C THR A 13 -9.53 -21.75 -7.60
N GLU A 14 -10.57 -22.42 -7.10
CA GLU A 14 -11.94 -21.88 -7.12
C GLU A 14 -12.07 -20.66 -6.23
N TYR A 15 -11.49 -20.75 -5.02
CA TYR A 15 -11.37 -19.61 -4.11
C TYR A 15 -10.69 -18.42 -4.79
N ARG A 16 -9.56 -18.63 -5.48
CA ARG A 16 -8.83 -17.54 -6.15
C ARG A 16 -9.55 -16.98 -7.36
N ASP A 17 -10.20 -17.82 -8.16
CA ASP A 17 -10.80 -17.45 -9.44
C ASP A 17 -11.92 -16.42 -9.27
N LEU A 18 -12.80 -16.61 -8.28
CA LEU A 18 -13.85 -15.63 -7.92
C LEU A 18 -13.27 -14.23 -7.66
N ARG A 19 -12.23 -14.19 -6.82
CA ARG A 19 -11.58 -12.94 -6.39
C ARG A 19 -10.83 -12.29 -7.55
N ALA A 20 -10.07 -13.09 -8.30
CA ALA A 20 -9.32 -12.65 -9.46
C ALA A 20 -10.24 -12.02 -10.52
N LYS A 21 -11.33 -12.70 -10.87
CA LYS A 21 -12.31 -12.20 -11.84
C LYS A 21 -12.97 -10.90 -11.39
N ALA A 22 -13.25 -10.74 -10.09
CA ALA A 22 -13.86 -9.53 -9.55
C ALA A 22 -12.96 -8.30 -9.77
N VAL A 23 -11.65 -8.44 -9.56
CA VAL A 23 -10.70 -7.31 -9.55
C VAL A 23 -9.89 -7.16 -10.84
N ALA A 24 -9.78 -8.19 -11.67
CA ALA A 24 -9.00 -8.19 -12.91
C ALA A 24 -9.26 -6.98 -13.83
N PRO A 25 -10.51 -6.48 -14.00
CA PRO A 25 -10.76 -5.29 -14.82
C PRO A 25 -10.02 -4.04 -14.34
N LEU A 26 -9.68 -3.92 -13.06
CA LEU A 26 -8.90 -2.80 -12.52
C LEU A 26 -7.45 -2.80 -12.97
N PHE A 27 -6.94 -3.92 -13.47
CA PHE A 27 -5.57 -4.02 -13.96
C PHE A 27 -5.51 -4.05 -15.49
N ALA A 28 -6.65 -3.88 -16.17
CA ALA A 28 -6.69 -3.80 -17.61
C ALA A 28 -5.91 -2.57 -18.10
N PRO A 29 -5.05 -2.68 -19.13
CA PRO A 29 -4.23 -1.56 -19.59
C PRO A 29 -5.05 -0.33 -20.00
N ALA A 30 -6.25 -0.53 -20.56
CA ALA A 30 -7.15 0.57 -20.90
C ALA A 30 -7.64 1.32 -19.65
N GLN A 31 -7.93 0.60 -18.57
CA GLN A 31 -8.38 1.18 -17.31
C GLN A 31 -7.26 2.00 -16.67
N VAL A 32 -6.05 1.45 -16.57
CA VAL A 32 -4.90 2.17 -16.01
C VAL A 32 -4.60 3.44 -16.81
N ARG A 33 -4.59 3.36 -18.15
CA ARG A 33 -4.35 4.53 -19.00
C ARG A 33 -5.41 5.61 -18.85
N SER A 34 -6.66 5.25 -18.56
CA SER A 34 -7.72 6.24 -18.33
C SER A 34 -7.47 7.10 -17.07
N GLU A 35 -6.72 6.56 -16.09
CA GLU A 35 -6.38 7.25 -14.84
C GLU A 35 -4.99 7.89 -14.83
N ASP A 36 -4.19 7.66 -15.88
CA ASP A 36 -2.84 8.24 -16.06
C ASP A 36 -2.87 9.69 -16.58
N GLY A 37 -4.01 10.12 -17.17
CA GLY A 37 -4.16 11.48 -17.67
C GLY A 37 -4.11 12.57 -16.58
N PRO A 38 -4.04 13.86 -16.94
CA PRO A 38 -3.94 14.97 -15.98
C PRO A 38 -5.09 15.04 -14.97
N ASN A 39 -6.27 14.57 -15.39
CA ASN A 39 -7.48 14.51 -14.58
C ASN A 39 -7.71 13.15 -13.92
N GLY A 40 -6.82 12.18 -14.15
CA GLY A 40 -6.87 10.87 -13.51
C GLY A 40 -6.21 10.87 -12.14
N VAL A 41 -6.54 9.90 -11.30
CA VAL A 41 -5.97 9.81 -9.94
C VAL A 41 -4.46 9.56 -9.97
N ILE A 42 -3.97 8.77 -10.94
CA ILE A 42 -2.55 8.43 -11.07
C ILE A 42 -1.80 9.69 -11.53
N GLY A 43 -2.26 10.34 -12.59
CA GLY A 43 -1.66 11.56 -13.12
C GLY A 43 -1.55 12.68 -12.08
N ARG A 44 -2.57 12.86 -11.22
CA ARG A 44 -2.50 13.84 -10.12
C ARG A 44 -1.43 13.51 -9.08
N CYS A 45 -1.29 12.24 -8.70
CA CYS A 45 -0.24 11.82 -7.75
C CYS A 45 1.15 12.04 -8.34
N VAL A 46 1.34 11.70 -9.62
CA VAL A 46 2.59 11.92 -10.35
C VAL A 46 2.91 13.41 -10.47
N ALA A 47 1.92 14.25 -10.81
CA ALA A 47 2.12 15.70 -10.90
C ALA A 47 2.57 16.30 -9.54
N GLU A 48 1.97 15.85 -8.44
CA GLU A 48 2.37 16.26 -7.09
C GLU A 48 3.79 15.79 -6.74
N PHE A 49 4.15 14.55 -7.08
CA PHE A 49 5.51 14.04 -6.90
C PHE A 49 6.53 14.87 -7.68
N VAL A 50 6.28 15.13 -8.97
CA VAL A 50 7.18 15.92 -9.82
C VAL A 50 7.32 17.34 -9.28
N HIS A 51 6.23 17.93 -8.79
CA HIS A 51 6.26 19.24 -8.15
C HIS A 51 7.16 19.23 -6.90
N GLN A 52 6.98 18.29 -5.97
CA GLN A 52 7.82 18.20 -4.77
C GLN A 52 9.29 17.93 -5.09
N LEU A 53 9.57 17.05 -6.06
CA LEU A 53 10.93 16.78 -6.52
C LEU A 53 11.57 18.03 -7.13
N SER A 54 10.81 18.84 -7.87
CA SER A 54 11.30 20.10 -8.42
C SER A 54 11.65 21.10 -7.31
N GLU A 55 10.83 21.22 -6.27
CA GLU A 55 11.09 22.12 -5.14
C GLU A 55 12.34 21.69 -4.36
N LEU A 56 12.48 20.39 -4.06
CA LEU A 56 13.68 19.85 -3.41
C LEU A 56 14.95 20.08 -4.24
N ARG A 57 14.85 19.92 -5.57
CA ARG A 57 15.96 20.20 -6.50
C ARG A 57 16.34 21.68 -6.52
N LYS A 58 15.36 22.60 -6.56
CA LYS A 58 15.60 24.05 -6.53
C LYS A 58 16.28 24.47 -5.23
N ALA A 59 15.83 23.92 -4.10
CA ALA A 59 16.42 24.15 -2.79
C ALA A 59 17.77 23.42 -2.58
N ARG A 60 18.22 22.60 -3.54
CA ARG A 60 19.46 21.81 -3.49
C ARG A 60 19.54 20.89 -2.27
N VAL A 61 18.40 20.40 -1.79
CA VAL A 61 18.32 19.47 -0.66
C VAL A 61 18.65 18.05 -1.13
N ARG A 62 19.50 17.35 -0.39
CA ARG A 62 19.79 15.93 -0.65
C ARG A 62 18.51 15.13 -0.43
N THR A 63 17.97 14.57 -1.50
CA THR A 63 16.67 13.89 -1.47
C THR A 63 16.82 12.39 -1.40
N ASP A 64 16.12 11.74 -0.47
CA ASP A 64 15.91 10.30 -0.49
C ASP A 64 14.82 9.97 -1.53
N ILE A 65 15.27 9.67 -2.75
CA ILE A 65 14.38 9.34 -3.88
C ILE A 65 13.61 8.04 -3.62
N LEU A 66 14.15 7.11 -2.82
CA LEU A 66 13.47 5.87 -2.49
C LEU A 66 12.27 6.14 -1.59
N ASP A 67 12.44 6.92 -0.54
CA ASP A 67 11.33 7.31 0.34
C ASP A 67 10.28 8.14 -0.42
N LEU A 68 10.71 9.09 -1.26
CA LEU A 68 9.77 9.88 -2.07
C LEU A 68 9.00 9.01 -3.08
N SER A 69 9.65 8.00 -3.66
CA SER A 69 9.00 7.02 -4.55
C SER A 69 8.05 6.10 -3.79
N ALA A 70 8.36 5.74 -2.55
CA ALA A 70 7.46 4.97 -1.66
C ALA A 70 6.20 5.77 -1.33
N ARG A 71 6.34 7.07 -1.01
CA ARG A 71 5.22 7.98 -0.79
C ARG A 71 4.31 8.11 -2.01
N LEU A 72 4.89 8.21 -3.21
CA LEU A 72 4.13 8.21 -4.46
C LEU A 72 3.40 6.87 -4.64
N SER A 73 4.10 5.75 -4.45
CA SER A 73 3.58 4.41 -4.71
C SER A 73 2.37 4.09 -3.83
N ILE A 74 2.45 4.38 -2.52
CA ILE A 74 1.32 4.16 -1.61
C ILE A 74 0.12 5.06 -1.98
N ASP A 75 0.35 6.32 -2.36
CA ASP A 75 -0.71 7.24 -2.75
C ASP A 75 -1.40 6.82 -4.05
N VAL A 76 -0.64 6.41 -5.07
CA VAL A 76 -1.19 5.91 -6.34
C VAL A 76 -2.06 4.69 -6.10
N ILE A 77 -1.53 3.69 -5.38
CA ILE A 77 -2.23 2.42 -5.13
C ILE A 77 -3.50 2.65 -4.32
N THR A 78 -3.41 3.44 -3.25
CA THR A 78 -4.58 3.73 -2.41
C THR A 78 -5.62 4.58 -3.13
N ALA A 79 -5.22 5.62 -3.86
CA ALA A 79 -6.15 6.43 -4.65
C ALA A 79 -6.86 5.63 -5.73
N TYR A 80 -6.10 4.87 -6.51
CA TYR A 80 -6.61 4.15 -7.67
C TYR A 80 -7.47 2.96 -7.29
N LEU A 81 -6.99 2.13 -6.35
CA LEU A 81 -7.65 0.87 -6.03
C LEU A 81 -8.63 0.98 -4.87
N LEU A 82 -8.44 1.95 -3.97
CA LEU A 82 -9.27 2.10 -2.77
C LEU A 82 -10.07 3.41 -2.73
N GLY A 83 -9.92 4.29 -3.73
CA GLY A 83 -10.71 5.52 -3.86
C GLY A 83 -10.39 6.61 -2.85
N LYS A 84 -9.42 6.36 -1.96
CA LYS A 84 -8.96 7.30 -0.95
C LYS A 84 -7.44 7.31 -0.96
N ARG A 85 -6.83 8.49 -0.95
CA ARG A 85 -5.38 8.60 -0.81
C ARG A 85 -4.96 8.30 0.62
N TYR A 86 -3.88 7.56 0.79
CA TYR A 86 -3.22 7.41 2.09
C TYR A 86 -2.72 8.76 2.61
N GLY A 87 -2.12 9.56 1.72
CA GLY A 87 -1.55 10.86 2.04
C GLY A 87 -0.04 10.82 2.27
N GLY A 88 0.67 9.86 1.70
CA GLY A 88 2.13 9.71 1.85
C GLY A 88 2.91 10.91 1.32
N LEU A 89 2.46 11.53 0.22
CA LEU A 89 3.08 12.77 -0.28
C LEU A 89 2.71 14.01 0.56
N SER A 90 1.65 13.94 1.38
CA SER A 90 1.12 15.07 2.14
C SER A 90 1.48 15.07 3.63
N GLU A 91 1.78 13.91 4.23
CA GLU A 91 1.96 13.78 5.68
C GLU A 91 3.02 14.74 6.25
N ASN A 92 4.11 14.96 5.52
CA ASN A 92 5.23 15.79 5.97
C ASN A 92 5.26 17.18 5.34
N LYS A 93 4.17 17.63 4.69
CA LYS A 93 4.10 18.97 4.08
C LYS A 93 4.19 20.12 5.08
N HIS A 94 3.87 19.86 6.34
CA HIS A 94 3.97 20.84 7.41
C HIS A 94 5.42 21.11 7.84
N LEU A 95 6.37 20.24 7.48
CA LEU A 95 7.80 20.38 7.76
C LEU A 95 8.52 21.17 6.66
N THR A 96 9.68 21.72 7.00
CA THR A 96 10.62 22.34 6.05
C THR A 96 11.18 21.31 5.06
N LEU A 97 11.78 21.76 3.95
CA LEU A 97 12.27 20.85 2.91
C LEU A 97 13.40 19.95 3.43
N GLU A 98 14.24 20.47 4.32
CA GLU A 98 15.35 19.77 4.96
C GLU A 98 14.83 18.76 5.99
N GLU A 99 13.88 19.16 6.85
CA GLU A 99 13.28 18.27 7.84
C GLU A 99 12.54 17.10 7.20
N ARG A 100 11.94 17.28 6.01
CA ARG A 100 11.30 16.19 5.26
C ARG A 100 12.26 15.07 4.85
N GLN A 101 13.56 15.34 4.84
CA GLN A 101 14.60 14.34 4.52
C GLN A 101 15.19 13.68 5.77
N SER A 102 14.73 14.07 6.97
CA SER A 102 15.14 13.42 8.20
C SER A 102 14.58 11.99 8.30
N GLU A 103 15.28 11.13 9.02
CA GLU A 103 14.85 9.74 9.27
C GLU A 103 13.48 9.67 9.97
N SER A 104 13.16 10.64 10.84
CA SER A 104 11.88 10.73 11.54
C SER A 104 10.73 11.23 10.66
N ALA A 105 11.04 11.84 9.51
CA ALA A 105 10.07 12.33 8.54
C ALA A 105 9.92 11.41 7.33
N LYS A 106 10.35 10.14 7.42
CA LYS A 106 10.11 9.11 6.40
C LYS A 106 8.64 8.68 6.37
N LEU A 107 8.25 7.98 5.30
CA LEU A 107 6.88 7.48 5.15
C LEU A 107 6.46 6.67 6.38
N SER A 108 5.37 7.10 7.03
CA SER A 108 4.88 6.47 8.27
C SER A 108 4.49 4.98 8.10
N ALA A 109 4.22 4.54 6.88
CA ALA A 109 3.95 3.15 6.52
C ALA A 109 5.22 2.28 6.34
N ASN A 110 6.43 2.84 6.29
CA ASN A 110 7.66 2.09 6.02
C ASN A 110 7.92 0.99 7.07
N HIS A 111 7.67 1.27 8.35
CA HIS A 111 7.82 0.28 9.43
C HIS A 111 6.91 -0.93 9.23
N TRP A 112 5.69 -0.72 8.74
CA TRP A 112 4.76 -1.80 8.41
C TRP A 112 5.24 -2.59 7.19
N VAL A 113 5.71 -1.92 6.12
CA VAL A 113 6.29 -2.59 4.94
C VAL A 113 7.48 -3.45 5.34
N HIS A 114 8.43 -2.89 6.09
CA HIS A 114 9.61 -3.61 6.56
C HIS A 114 9.25 -4.80 7.47
N ALA A 115 8.25 -4.66 8.34
CA ALA A 115 7.79 -5.77 9.16
C ALA A 115 7.21 -6.92 8.31
N VAL A 116 6.48 -6.61 7.24
CA VAL A 116 5.95 -7.62 6.31
C VAL A 116 7.08 -8.26 5.48
N VAL A 117 8.04 -7.48 4.98
CA VAL A 117 9.22 -8.01 4.28
C VAL A 117 10.03 -8.92 5.21
N SER A 118 10.23 -8.52 6.46
CA SER A 118 10.91 -9.34 7.46
C SER A 118 10.17 -10.65 7.72
N TRP A 119 8.83 -10.63 7.80
CA TRP A 119 8.03 -11.85 7.87
C TRP A 119 8.28 -12.77 6.66
N ALA A 120 8.32 -12.20 5.45
CA ALA A 120 8.55 -12.96 4.22
C ALA A 120 9.91 -13.67 4.17
N ARG A 121 10.94 -13.17 4.87
CA ARG A 121 12.26 -13.84 4.98
C ARG A 121 12.18 -15.19 5.67
N PHE A 122 11.17 -15.40 6.51
CA PHE A 122 10.94 -16.66 7.19
C PHE A 122 10.05 -17.63 6.39
N SER A 123 9.58 -17.25 5.20
CA SER A 123 8.66 -18.06 4.37
C SER A 123 9.24 -19.40 3.91
N LEU A 124 10.57 -19.50 3.80
CA LEU A 124 11.28 -20.72 3.41
C LEU A 124 11.61 -21.63 4.61
N LEU A 125 11.31 -21.21 5.84
CA LEU A 125 11.57 -22.04 7.00
C LEU A 125 10.51 -23.14 7.14
N PRO A 126 10.91 -24.38 7.46
CA PRO A 126 9.99 -25.42 7.90
C PRO A 126 9.13 -24.93 9.09
N ASN A 127 7.83 -25.24 9.06
CA ASN A 127 6.86 -24.81 10.08
C ASN A 127 7.33 -24.93 11.55
N PRO A 128 8.03 -26.00 11.98
CA PRO A 128 8.52 -26.11 13.36
C PRO A 128 9.56 -25.04 13.72
N ILE A 129 10.49 -24.76 12.79
CA ILE A 129 11.54 -23.75 12.98
C ILE A 129 10.91 -22.35 12.96
N PHE A 130 9.97 -22.11 12.05
CA PHE A 130 9.22 -20.87 11.98
C PHE A 130 8.53 -20.54 13.32
N ARG A 131 7.84 -21.51 13.92
CA ARG A 131 7.12 -21.32 15.19
C ARG A 131 8.04 -21.00 16.37
N LEU A 132 9.31 -21.41 16.32
CA LEU A 132 10.31 -21.12 17.35
C LEU A 132 10.99 -19.77 17.13
N VAL A 133 11.44 -19.51 15.91
CA VAL A 133 12.28 -18.34 15.59
C VAL A 133 11.43 -17.07 15.47
N TYR A 134 10.21 -17.17 14.94
CA TYR A 134 9.38 -15.99 14.67
C TYR A 134 8.95 -15.23 15.93
N PRO A 135 8.50 -15.87 17.03
CA PRO A 135 8.17 -15.17 18.27
C PRO A 135 9.38 -14.46 18.90
N ILE A 136 10.57 -15.08 18.84
CA ILE A 136 11.82 -14.49 19.32
C ILE A 136 12.17 -13.26 18.49
N TYR A 137 12.10 -13.38 17.17
CA TYR A 137 12.33 -12.26 16.26
C TYR A 137 11.34 -11.11 16.49
N GLN A 138 10.05 -11.42 16.66
CA GLN A 138 9.01 -10.44 16.97
C GLN A 138 9.26 -9.73 18.30
N HIS A 139 9.65 -10.47 19.35
CA HIS A 139 9.95 -9.88 20.65
C HIS A 139 11.19 -8.98 20.61
N MET A 140 12.19 -9.34 19.80
CA MET A 140 13.41 -8.55 19.65
C MET A 140 13.24 -7.31 18.76
N ASN A 141 12.30 -7.33 17.82
CA ASN A 141 12.07 -6.25 16.84
C ASN A 141 10.72 -5.55 17.04
N SER A 142 10.02 -5.81 18.14
CA SER A 142 8.82 -5.06 18.50
C SER A 142 9.24 -3.67 18.92
N SER A 143 8.90 -2.68 18.09
CA SER A 143 9.06 -1.27 18.41
C SER A 143 7.70 -0.58 18.42
N ASP A 144 7.60 0.53 19.14
CA ASP A 144 6.37 1.32 19.21
C ASP A 144 5.99 1.85 17.82
N GLU A 145 6.97 2.17 16.98
CA GLU A 145 6.80 2.64 15.59
C GLU A 145 6.19 1.55 14.69
N VAL A 146 6.60 0.29 14.86
CA VAL A 146 5.98 -0.83 14.16
C VAL A 146 4.51 -0.95 14.58
N THR A 147 4.22 -0.94 15.87
CA THR A 147 2.85 -1.03 16.39
C THR A 147 1.97 0.11 15.88
N GLU A 148 2.48 1.34 15.91
CA GLU A 148 1.77 2.54 15.43
C GLU A 148 1.51 2.48 13.92
N SER A 149 2.50 2.04 13.12
CA SER A 149 2.34 1.91 11.67
C SER A 149 1.28 0.87 11.29
N PHE A 150 1.24 -0.27 11.98
CA PHE A 150 0.17 -1.26 11.83
C PHE A 150 -1.19 -0.66 12.19
N ALA A 151 -1.29 0.09 13.29
CA ALA A 151 -2.52 0.76 13.69
C ALA A 151 -2.97 1.82 12.67
N LYS A 152 -2.05 2.58 12.07
CA LYS A 152 -2.34 3.55 11.00
C LYS A 152 -2.92 2.87 9.76
N ILE A 153 -2.27 1.82 9.24
CA ILE A 153 -2.75 1.09 8.06
C ILE A 153 -4.08 0.39 8.36
N ASN A 154 -4.27 -0.15 9.56
CA ASN A 154 -5.54 -0.76 9.95
C ASN A 154 -6.67 0.28 10.05
N ARG A 155 -6.43 1.44 10.67
CA ARG A 155 -7.41 2.54 10.71
C ARG A 155 -7.78 3.00 9.31
N TYR A 156 -6.78 3.18 8.45
CA TYR A 156 -7.00 3.54 7.05
C TYR A 156 -7.90 2.51 6.33
N ALA A 157 -7.59 1.22 6.45
CA ALA A 157 -8.40 0.16 5.83
C ALA A 157 -9.84 0.14 6.37
N GLN A 158 -10.02 0.32 7.68
CA GLN A 158 -11.34 0.41 8.31
C GLN A 158 -12.14 1.63 7.82
N GLU A 159 -11.50 2.78 7.64
CA GLU A 159 -12.14 3.97 7.08
C GLU A 159 -12.62 3.76 5.64
N VAL A 160 -11.81 3.10 4.81
CA VAL A 160 -12.18 2.72 3.44
C VAL A 160 -13.43 1.82 3.47
N MET A 161 -13.46 0.81 4.33
CA MET A 161 -14.62 -0.09 4.44
C MET A 161 -15.88 0.61 4.95
N ARG A 162 -15.74 1.53 5.92
CA ARG A 162 -16.87 2.36 6.40
C ARG A 162 -17.43 3.26 5.32
N ALA A 163 -16.57 3.83 4.47
CA ALA A 163 -17.01 4.68 3.37
C ALA A 163 -17.89 3.91 2.37
N VAL A 164 -17.58 2.64 2.09
CA VAL A 164 -18.43 1.78 1.24
C VAL A 164 -19.76 1.45 1.89
N ALA A 165 -19.77 1.13 3.18
CA ALA A 165 -21.03 0.87 3.89
C ALA A 165 -21.97 2.09 3.85
N ALA A 166 -21.41 3.30 3.84
CA ALA A 166 -22.17 4.55 3.70
C ALA A 166 -22.56 4.86 2.25
N ALA A 167 -21.71 4.52 1.28
CA ALA A 167 -21.93 4.77 -0.13
C ALA A 167 -22.88 3.72 -0.73
N LYS A 168 -24.16 4.08 -0.93
CA LYS A 168 -25.14 3.26 -1.68
C LYS A 168 -24.86 3.25 -3.20
N SER A 169 -23.60 3.10 -3.61
CA SER A 169 -23.24 3.09 -5.03
C SER A 169 -23.78 1.85 -5.73
N LYS A 170 -24.46 2.04 -6.87
CA LYS A 170 -25.04 0.95 -7.67
C LYS A 170 -24.00 0.22 -8.53
N LYS A 171 -22.79 0.77 -8.69
CA LYS A 171 -21.72 0.16 -9.49
C LYS A 171 -20.41 0.19 -8.70
N PRO A 172 -19.85 -0.97 -8.31
CA PRO A 172 -18.57 -1.01 -7.63
C PRO A 172 -17.46 -0.69 -8.63
N TYR A 173 -16.68 0.32 -8.29
CA TYR A 173 -15.51 0.71 -9.06
C TYR A 173 -14.25 0.19 -8.38
N TYR A 174 -14.12 0.41 -7.07
CA TYR A 174 -12.88 0.15 -6.34
C TYR A 174 -12.68 -1.33 -6.00
N TYR A 175 -11.44 -1.70 -5.69
CA TYR A 175 -11.01 -3.07 -5.40
C TYR A 175 -11.87 -3.73 -4.32
N HIS A 176 -12.02 -3.04 -3.19
CA HIS A 176 -12.76 -3.52 -2.04
C HIS A 176 -14.27 -3.60 -2.32
N GLU A 177 -14.85 -2.66 -3.07
CA GLU A 177 -16.26 -2.71 -3.48
C GLU A 177 -16.55 -3.92 -4.38
N ARG A 178 -15.63 -4.22 -5.32
CA ARG A 178 -15.76 -5.37 -6.23
C ARG A 178 -15.65 -6.70 -5.50
N LEU A 179 -14.76 -6.81 -4.51
CA LEU A 179 -14.66 -8.00 -3.66
C LEU A 179 -15.94 -8.23 -2.85
N LEU A 180 -16.48 -7.17 -2.22
CA LEU A 180 -17.75 -7.24 -1.50
C LEU A 180 -18.90 -7.65 -2.43
N GLN A 181 -18.97 -7.10 -3.65
CA GLN A 181 -19.98 -7.49 -4.63
C GLN A 181 -19.87 -8.96 -5.04
N ALA A 182 -18.65 -9.48 -5.13
CA ALA A 182 -18.40 -10.89 -5.44
C ALA A 182 -18.71 -11.84 -4.26
N GLY A 183 -19.18 -11.32 -3.12
CA GLY A 183 -19.55 -12.12 -1.94
C GLY A 183 -18.39 -12.41 -0.99
N VAL A 184 -17.26 -11.70 -1.13
CA VAL A 184 -16.14 -11.81 -0.18
C VAL A 184 -16.51 -11.09 1.13
N SER A 185 -16.14 -11.67 2.28
CA SER A 185 -16.50 -11.08 3.57
C SER A 185 -15.81 -9.72 3.79
N PRO A 186 -16.37 -8.84 4.64
CA PRO A 186 -15.74 -7.56 4.97
C PRO A 186 -14.36 -7.72 5.61
N GLU A 187 -14.16 -8.71 6.48
CA GLU A 187 -12.89 -8.99 7.15
C GLU A 187 -11.83 -9.42 6.14
N GLU A 188 -12.20 -10.31 5.23
CA GLU A 188 -11.32 -10.75 4.16
C GLU A 188 -11.01 -9.61 3.18
N THR A 189 -12.01 -8.84 2.80
CA THR A 189 -11.83 -7.67 1.93
C THR A 189 -10.88 -6.65 2.57
N THR A 190 -10.98 -6.43 3.88
CA THR A 190 -10.06 -5.58 4.64
C THR A 190 -8.63 -6.12 4.57
N ALA A 191 -8.45 -7.43 4.83
CA ALA A 191 -7.14 -8.07 4.77
C ALA A 191 -6.53 -8.03 3.36
N GLN A 192 -7.35 -8.26 2.31
CA GLN A 192 -6.91 -8.14 0.93
C GLN A 192 -6.57 -6.70 0.54
N SER A 193 -7.29 -5.71 1.06
CA SER A 193 -6.98 -4.28 0.86
C SER A 193 -5.64 -3.91 1.50
N GLN A 194 -5.30 -4.49 2.65
CA GLN A 194 -3.96 -4.33 3.23
C GLN A 194 -2.88 -5.04 2.39
N ALA A 195 -3.17 -6.24 1.88
CA ALA A 195 -2.23 -6.98 1.05
C ALA A 195 -1.89 -6.24 -0.26
N ILE A 196 -2.87 -5.61 -0.91
CA ILE A 196 -2.63 -4.84 -2.13
C ILE A 196 -1.85 -3.54 -1.88
N ILE A 197 -2.07 -2.87 -0.75
CA ILE A 197 -1.25 -1.72 -0.34
C ILE A 197 0.21 -2.15 -0.20
N PHE A 198 0.47 -3.29 0.46
CA PHE A 198 1.83 -3.81 0.63
C PHE A 198 2.47 -4.12 -0.72
N ALA A 199 1.78 -4.92 -1.55
CA ALA A 199 2.29 -5.36 -2.84
C ALA A 199 2.64 -4.17 -3.75
N GLY A 200 1.78 -3.15 -3.79
CA GLY A 200 1.95 -1.99 -4.65
C GLY A 200 2.94 -0.95 -4.13
N ALA A 201 3.01 -0.73 -2.82
CA ALA A 201 3.86 0.31 -2.24
C ALA A 201 5.36 -0.04 -2.30
N ASP A 202 5.73 -1.28 -1.96
CA ASP A 202 7.15 -1.70 -1.90
C ASP A 202 7.75 -1.91 -3.29
N SER A 203 7.09 -2.72 -4.12
CA SER A 203 7.63 -3.10 -5.44
C SER A 203 7.75 -1.92 -6.41
N THR A 204 6.73 -1.05 -6.46
CA THR A 204 6.71 0.12 -7.36
C THR A 204 7.80 1.12 -6.98
N ALA A 205 8.00 1.36 -5.68
CA ALA A 205 9.02 2.29 -5.19
C ALA A 205 10.43 1.85 -5.61
N VAL A 206 10.74 0.56 -5.40
CA VAL A 206 12.04 0.00 -5.79
C VAL A 206 12.25 0.09 -7.30
N MET A 207 11.22 -0.24 -8.11
CA MET A 207 11.30 -0.16 -9.57
C MET A 207 11.51 1.27 -10.08
N LEU A 208 10.84 2.26 -9.50
CA LEU A 208 11.03 3.67 -9.86
C LEU A 208 12.46 4.16 -9.61
N VAL A 209 13.12 3.66 -8.56
CA VAL A 209 14.51 4.01 -8.24
C VAL A 209 15.52 3.26 -9.11
N THR A 210 15.21 2.02 -9.49
CA THR A 210 16.14 1.15 -10.24
C THR A 210 16.05 1.30 -11.76
N CYS A 211 14.96 1.87 -12.30
CA CYS A 211 14.89 2.28 -13.70
C CYS A 211 15.83 3.46 -13.98
N ARG A 212 17.11 3.14 -14.14
CA ARG A 212 18.12 4.01 -14.77
C ARG A 212 17.83 4.06 -16.27
N ASN A 213 17.55 5.25 -16.80
CA ASN A 213 17.82 5.58 -18.20
C ASN A 213 19.33 5.63 -18.43
#